data_AF-A0A183HGQ6-F1
#
_entry.id   AF-A0A183HGQ6-F1
#
_cell.length_a   1.000
_cell.length_b   1.000
_cell.length_c   1.000
_cell.angle_alpha   90.00
_cell.angle_beta   90.00
_cell.angle_gamma   90.00
#
_symmetry.space_group_name_H-M   'P 1'
#
loop_
_entity.id
_entity.type
_entity.pdbx_description
1 polymer ?
#
loop_
_entity_poly.entity_id
_entity_poly.type
_entity_poly.pdbx_seq_one_letter_code
_entity_poly.pdbx_strand_id
1 'polypeptide(L)'
;MDCVRMPTIENEPKLDFKDVLLRPKRSTLKSRADVDLVREFVFRNSKKEYVGIPIVASNMDTVGTFEVAEALSKKRLFTTIHKHYSVDQWMEFVSRISSNQDILSQIGISSGISDYDFTKLKKICGLISELQYICLDVANGYSEAFVDFIRRVREEFPRHTIFAGNVVTGEMTEALILAGADVVKNVATFL
;
A
#
# COMPACT_ATOMS: atom_id res chain seq x y z
N MET A 1 -18.53 -5.33 36.98
CA MET A 1 -18.99 -3.94 36.79
C MET A 1 -17.88 -3.23 36.05
N ASP A 2 -17.85 -3.37 34.73
CA ASP A 2 -16.81 -2.76 33.91
C ASP A 2 -17.16 -1.29 33.74
N CYS A 3 -16.34 -0.44 34.34
CA CYS A 3 -16.40 1.01 34.19
C CYS A 3 -16.16 1.33 32.71
N VAL A 4 -17.22 1.64 31.97
CA VAL A 4 -17.14 2.17 30.61
C VAL A 4 -16.35 3.48 30.71
N ARG A 5 -15.06 3.41 30.39
CA ARG A 5 -14.17 4.56 30.36
C ARG A 5 -14.78 5.56 29.38
N MET A 6 -15.13 6.75 29.84
CA MET A 6 -15.67 7.79 28.96
C MET A 6 -14.68 8.05 27.82
N PRO A 7 -15.16 8.24 26.57
CA PRO A 7 -14.27 8.56 25.45
C PRO A 7 -13.44 9.80 25.76
N THR A 8 -12.13 9.72 25.54
CA THR A 8 -11.25 10.89 25.61
C THR A 8 -11.60 11.82 24.45
N ILE A 9 -12.01 13.05 24.74
CA ILE A 9 -12.26 14.07 23.73
C ILE A 9 -10.97 14.85 23.49
N GLU A 10 -10.43 14.75 22.29
CA GLU A 10 -9.32 15.59 21.85
C GLU A 10 -9.85 16.90 21.26
N ASN A 11 -9.44 18.03 21.84
CA ASN A 11 -9.87 19.37 21.41
C ASN A 11 -8.81 20.09 20.56
N GLU A 12 -7.69 19.44 20.27
CA GLU A 12 -6.64 20.04 19.46
C GLU A 12 -7.06 20.18 18.00
N PRO A 13 -6.74 21.30 17.33
CA PRO A 13 -7.01 21.46 15.91
C PRO A 13 -6.35 20.34 15.08
N LYS A 14 -7.14 19.68 14.24
CA LYS A 14 -6.64 18.77 13.20
C LYS A 14 -6.55 19.53 11.89
N LEU A 15 -5.40 19.45 11.23
CA LEU A 15 -5.10 20.19 10.00
C LEU A 15 -5.18 19.26 8.79
N ASP A 16 -5.74 19.76 7.69
CA ASP A 16 -5.75 19.14 6.38
C ASP A 16 -4.88 19.95 5.39
N PHE A 17 -4.71 19.47 4.16
CA PHE A 17 -3.87 20.09 3.13
C PHE A 17 -4.25 21.54 2.82
N LYS A 18 -5.54 21.90 2.96
CA LYS A 18 -6.04 23.26 2.73
C LYS A 18 -5.64 24.26 3.82
N ASP A 19 -5.28 23.76 5.01
CA ASP A 19 -5.01 24.58 6.19
C ASP A 19 -3.55 25.02 6.27
N VAL A 20 -2.67 24.45 5.43
CA VAL A 20 -1.22 24.66 5.48
C VAL A 20 -0.63 25.02 4.13
N LEU A 21 0.48 25.77 4.14
CA LEU A 21 1.27 26.09 2.95
C LEU A 21 2.74 25.74 3.19
N LEU A 22 3.43 25.26 2.14
CA LEU A 22 4.87 25.03 2.18
C LEU A 22 5.62 26.37 2.18
N ARG A 23 6.42 26.62 3.21
CA ARG A 23 7.31 27.79 3.27
C ARG A 23 8.48 27.60 2.28
N PRO A 24 8.68 28.50 1.31
CA PRO A 24 9.81 28.41 0.39
C PRO A 24 11.16 28.41 1.12
N LYS A 25 12.10 27.58 0.66
CA LYS A 25 13.51 27.59 1.08
C LYS A 25 14.39 27.97 -0.11
N ARG A 26 15.58 28.52 0.17
CA ARG A 26 16.56 28.84 -0.87
C ARG A 26 16.92 27.55 -1.62
N SER A 27 16.75 27.55 -2.95
CA SER A 27 17.10 26.44 -3.83
C SER A 27 18.44 26.68 -4.51
N THR A 28 19.19 25.61 -4.73
CA THR A 28 20.40 25.59 -5.57
C THR A 28 20.11 25.20 -7.02
N LEU A 29 18.89 24.73 -7.31
CA LEU A 29 18.45 24.35 -8.66
C LEU A 29 18.16 25.60 -9.50
N LYS A 30 18.56 25.57 -10.76
CA LYS A 30 18.37 26.69 -11.70
C LYS A 30 17.03 26.61 -12.41
N SER A 31 16.54 25.40 -12.66
CA SER A 31 15.26 25.14 -13.33
C SER A 31 14.44 24.09 -12.59
N ARG A 32 13.11 24.20 -12.72
CA ARG A 32 12.17 23.15 -12.28
C ARG A 32 12.39 21.80 -12.98
N ALA A 33 12.97 21.83 -14.18
CA ALA A 33 13.30 20.62 -14.94
C ALA A 33 14.46 19.83 -14.33
N ASP A 34 15.26 20.47 -13.46
CA ASP A 34 16.41 19.84 -12.80
C ASP A 34 15.99 19.03 -11.56
N VAL A 35 14.70 19.00 -11.22
CA VAL A 35 14.17 18.27 -10.06
C VAL A 35 14.07 16.79 -10.40
N ASP A 36 14.81 15.96 -9.68
CA ASP A 36 14.63 14.51 -9.72
C ASP A 36 13.51 14.07 -8.76
N LEU A 37 12.54 13.33 -9.29
CA LEU A 37 11.40 12.78 -8.55
C LEU A 37 11.63 11.35 -8.09
N VAL A 38 12.66 10.66 -8.60
CA VAL A 38 12.96 9.27 -8.24
C VAL A 38 13.47 9.21 -6.81
N ARG A 39 12.92 8.27 -6.04
CA ARG A 39 13.31 8.01 -4.67
C ARG A 39 13.63 6.54 -4.49
N GLU A 40 14.56 6.28 -3.59
CA GLU A 40 15.00 4.95 -3.21
C GLU A 40 14.60 4.69 -1.76
N PHE A 41 14.04 3.52 -1.49
CA PHE A 41 13.59 3.11 -0.16
C PHE A 41 14.03 1.69 0.12
N VAL A 42 14.39 1.41 1.37
CA VAL A 42 14.57 0.05 1.88
C VAL A 42 13.47 -0.22 2.90
N PHE A 43 12.60 -1.18 2.60
CA PHE A 43 11.47 -1.49 3.47
C PHE A 43 11.91 -2.24 4.73
N ARG A 44 11.27 -1.91 5.87
CA ARG A 44 11.70 -2.37 7.20
C ARG A 44 11.62 -3.88 7.37
N ASN A 45 10.48 -4.48 7.05
CA ASN A 45 10.16 -5.86 7.38
C ASN A 45 10.53 -6.80 6.21
N SER A 46 10.23 -6.40 4.97
CA SER A 46 10.59 -7.19 3.78
C SER A 46 12.08 -7.11 3.41
N LYS A 47 12.78 -6.06 3.85
CA LYS A 47 14.16 -5.69 3.44
C LYS A 47 14.32 -5.41 1.95
N LYS A 48 13.21 -5.28 1.23
CA LYS A 48 13.22 -5.05 -0.21
C LYS A 48 13.56 -3.60 -0.51
N GLU A 49 14.35 -3.40 -1.56
CA GLU A 49 14.65 -2.09 -2.11
C GLU A 49 13.59 -1.72 -3.16
N TYR A 50 13.16 -0.46 -3.15
CA TYR A 50 12.25 0.11 -4.15
C TYR A 50 12.83 1.39 -4.71
N VAL A 51 12.79 1.50 -6.04
CA VAL A 51 13.20 2.70 -6.77
C VAL A 51 12.05 3.13 -7.68
N GLY A 52 11.54 4.34 -7.47
CA GLY A 52 10.43 4.86 -8.24
C GLY A 52 10.00 6.26 -7.84
N ILE A 53 8.95 6.75 -8.48
CA ILE A 53 8.33 8.03 -8.11
C ILE A 53 7.32 7.74 -7.00
N PRO A 54 7.29 8.51 -5.88
CA PRO A 54 6.46 8.23 -4.71
C PRO A 54 4.99 8.60 -4.93
N ILE A 55 4.38 8.01 -5.96
CA ILE A 55 2.98 8.16 -6.33
C ILE A 55 2.45 6.76 -6.60
N VAL A 56 1.37 6.42 -5.89
CA VAL A 56 0.72 5.12 -5.94
C VAL A 56 -0.72 5.30 -6.40
N ALA A 57 -1.11 4.61 -7.47
CA ALA A 57 -2.51 4.56 -7.88
C ALA A 57 -3.34 3.68 -6.94
N SER A 58 -4.51 4.20 -6.56
CA SER A 58 -5.44 3.59 -5.60
C SER A 58 -6.03 2.28 -6.12
N ASN A 59 -6.24 1.35 -5.21
CA ASN A 59 -6.81 0.01 -5.44
C ASN A 59 -8.34 -0.03 -5.63
N MET A 60 -8.87 0.92 -6.39
CA MET A 60 -10.29 0.99 -6.74
C MET A 60 -10.56 0.28 -8.07
N ASP A 61 -11.75 -0.28 -8.25
CA ASP A 61 -12.17 -1.02 -9.46
C ASP A 61 -12.07 -0.22 -10.77
N THR A 62 -12.11 1.11 -10.68
CA THR A 62 -12.02 2.04 -11.81
C THR A 62 -10.65 2.71 -11.96
N VAL A 63 -9.70 2.43 -11.05
CA VAL A 63 -8.37 3.08 -11.00
C VAL A 63 -7.25 2.06 -10.95
N GLY A 64 -7.31 1.11 -10.02
CA GLY A 64 -6.32 0.06 -9.81
C GLY A 64 -6.49 -1.10 -10.80
N THR A 65 -6.62 -0.79 -12.09
CA THR A 65 -6.79 -1.78 -13.16
C THR A 65 -5.44 -2.17 -13.78
N PHE A 66 -5.43 -3.27 -14.52
CA PHE A 66 -4.21 -3.72 -15.23
C PHE A 66 -3.74 -2.72 -16.28
N GLU A 67 -4.68 -2.07 -16.99
CA GLU A 67 -4.39 -1.08 -18.02
C GLU A 67 -3.72 0.16 -17.42
N VAL A 68 -4.18 0.60 -16.24
CA VAL A 68 -3.55 1.70 -15.51
C VAL A 68 -2.15 1.32 -15.05
N ALA A 69 -1.95 0.11 -14.55
CA ALA A 69 -0.61 -0.37 -14.20
C ALA A 69 0.36 -0.36 -15.39
N GLU A 70 -0.09 -0.76 -16.58
CA GLU A 70 0.72 -0.73 -17.80
C GLU A 70 1.06 0.70 -18.24
N ALA A 71 0.15 1.65 -18.05
CA ALA A 71 0.40 3.05 -18.36
C ALA A 71 1.39 3.68 -17.36
N LEU A 72 1.21 3.41 -16.07
CA LEU A 72 1.95 4.04 -14.98
C LEU A 72 3.36 3.46 -14.78
N SER A 73 3.54 2.16 -14.97
CA SER A 73 4.86 1.50 -14.85
C SER A 73 5.90 2.09 -15.80
N LYS A 74 5.50 2.54 -17.00
CA LYS A 74 6.36 3.24 -17.98
C LYS A 74 6.98 4.54 -17.43
N LYS A 75 6.41 5.08 -16.35
CA LYS A 75 6.86 6.29 -15.66
C LYS A 75 7.45 6.00 -14.28
N ARG A 76 7.69 4.73 -13.93
CA ARG A 76 8.12 4.27 -12.59
C ARG A 76 7.13 4.69 -11.48
N LEU A 77 5.85 4.74 -11.82
CA LEU A 77 4.76 4.96 -10.89
C LEU A 77 4.19 3.60 -10.48
N PHE A 78 3.73 3.51 -9.24
CA PHE A 78 3.26 2.24 -8.67
C PHE A 78 1.73 2.14 -8.76
N THR A 79 1.19 0.93 -8.93
CA THR A 79 -0.26 0.68 -8.91
C THR A 79 -0.62 -0.41 -7.94
N THR A 80 -1.53 -0.13 -7.02
CA THR A 80 -2.19 -1.19 -6.24
C THR A 80 -3.40 -1.69 -7.01
N ILE A 81 -3.39 -2.95 -7.44
CA ILE A 81 -4.47 -3.56 -8.22
C ILE A 81 -5.64 -3.87 -7.29
N HIS A 82 -6.86 -3.56 -7.73
CA HIS A 82 -8.06 -3.84 -6.95
C HIS A 82 -8.29 -5.34 -6.74
N LYS A 83 -8.98 -5.73 -5.66
CA LYS A 83 -9.11 -7.15 -5.25
C LYS A 83 -10.08 -8.00 -6.10
N HIS A 84 -10.88 -7.38 -6.97
CA HIS A 84 -11.98 -8.05 -7.67
C HIS A 84 -11.57 -8.97 -8.83
N TYR A 85 -10.38 -8.82 -9.41
CA TYR A 85 -9.93 -9.71 -10.51
C TYR A 85 -9.79 -11.16 -10.06
N SER A 86 -10.28 -12.10 -10.86
CA SER A 86 -10.12 -13.54 -10.63
C SER A 86 -8.67 -13.98 -10.82
N VAL A 87 -8.35 -15.20 -10.39
CA VAL A 87 -7.03 -15.79 -10.61
C VAL A 87 -6.74 -15.94 -12.10
N ASP A 88 -7.74 -16.34 -12.89
CA ASP A 88 -7.60 -16.53 -14.33
C ASP A 88 -7.29 -15.19 -15.03
N GLN A 89 -7.93 -14.10 -14.62
CA GLN A 89 -7.65 -12.75 -15.13
C GLN A 89 -6.22 -12.29 -14.79
N TRP A 90 -5.71 -12.63 -13.61
CA TRP A 90 -4.30 -12.38 -13.27
C TRP A 90 -3.35 -13.17 -14.17
N MET A 91 -3.66 -14.44 -14.46
CA MET A 91 -2.84 -15.27 -15.35
C MET A 91 -2.89 -14.79 -16.80
N GLU A 92 -4.06 -14.38 -17.28
CA GLU A 92 -4.23 -13.75 -18.59
C GLU A 92 -3.41 -12.45 -18.69
N PHE A 93 -3.46 -11.61 -17.66
CA PHE A 93 -2.65 -10.40 -17.56
C PHE A 93 -1.16 -10.73 -17.66
N VAL A 94 -0.65 -11.63 -16.81
CA VAL A 94 0.77 -12.04 -16.81
C VAL A 94 1.21 -12.60 -18.16
N SER A 95 0.38 -13.46 -18.76
CA SER A 95 0.64 -14.00 -20.10
C SER A 95 0.76 -12.90 -21.15
N ARG A 96 -0.13 -11.90 -21.08
CA ARG A 96 -0.15 -10.75 -22.01
C ARG A 96 1.08 -9.85 -21.86
N ILE A 97 1.60 -9.67 -20.64
CA ILE A 97 2.78 -8.83 -20.36
C ILE A 97 4.11 -9.59 -20.44
N SER A 98 4.14 -10.84 -20.91
CA SER A 98 5.34 -11.71 -20.88
C SER A 98 6.63 -11.08 -21.42
N SER A 99 6.55 -10.10 -22.34
CA SER A 99 7.71 -9.38 -22.87
C SER A 99 8.22 -8.22 -21.98
N ASN A 100 7.47 -7.84 -20.94
CA ASN A 100 7.77 -6.71 -20.06
C ASN A 100 7.38 -7.05 -18.61
N GLN A 101 8.12 -7.98 -18.00
CA GLN A 101 7.88 -8.38 -16.61
C GLN A 101 8.25 -7.31 -15.58
N ASP A 102 8.98 -6.24 -15.98
CA ASP A 102 9.36 -5.15 -15.09
C ASP A 102 8.15 -4.46 -14.44
N ILE A 103 6.97 -4.52 -15.09
CA ILE A 103 5.71 -4.04 -14.52
C ILE A 103 5.36 -4.71 -13.19
N LEU A 104 5.73 -5.99 -13.00
CA LEU A 104 5.45 -6.74 -11.76
C LEU A 104 6.20 -6.14 -10.56
N SER A 105 7.31 -5.44 -10.81
CA SER A 105 8.04 -4.70 -9.77
C SER A 105 7.37 -3.38 -9.35
N GLN A 106 6.37 -2.91 -10.11
CA GLN A 106 5.66 -1.64 -9.91
C GLN A 106 4.18 -1.84 -9.60
N ILE A 107 3.75 -3.07 -9.30
CA ILE A 107 2.37 -3.34 -8.91
C ILE A 107 2.28 -4.16 -7.62
N GLY A 108 1.18 -3.98 -6.91
CA GLY A 108 0.82 -4.82 -5.77
C GLY A 108 -0.59 -5.35 -5.87
N ILE A 109 -0.82 -6.55 -5.34
CA ILE A 109 -2.15 -7.16 -5.26
C ILE A 109 -2.88 -6.70 -4.01
N SER A 110 -4.13 -6.26 -4.13
CA SER A 110 -4.95 -5.95 -2.97
C SER A 110 -5.74 -7.14 -2.47
N SER A 111 -5.91 -7.22 -1.15
CA SER A 111 -6.66 -8.28 -0.47
C SER A 111 -7.44 -7.72 0.72
N GLY A 112 -8.57 -8.36 1.04
CA GLY A 112 -9.24 -8.19 2.33
C GLY A 112 -8.64 -9.11 3.40
N ILE A 113 -9.36 -9.26 4.51
CA ILE A 113 -8.94 -10.06 5.68
C ILE A 113 -9.71 -11.38 5.84
N SER A 114 -10.59 -11.73 4.90
CA SER A 114 -11.35 -12.98 4.96
C SER A 114 -10.47 -14.18 4.57
N ASP A 115 -10.83 -15.38 5.02
CA ASP A 115 -10.12 -16.60 4.61
C ASP A 115 -10.22 -16.87 3.10
N TYR A 116 -11.34 -16.47 2.49
CA TYR A 116 -11.50 -16.52 1.03
C TYR A 116 -10.47 -15.62 0.34
N ASP A 117 -10.34 -14.36 0.77
CA ASP A 117 -9.38 -13.41 0.23
C ASP A 117 -7.94 -13.91 0.44
N PHE A 118 -7.63 -14.45 1.63
CA PHE A 118 -6.31 -14.99 1.94
C PHE A 118 -5.96 -16.20 1.06
N THR A 119 -6.92 -17.11 0.83
CA THR A 119 -6.72 -18.26 -0.05
C THR A 119 -6.46 -17.82 -1.49
N LYS A 120 -7.21 -16.82 -1.98
CA LYS A 120 -7.02 -16.24 -3.30
C LYS A 120 -5.65 -15.56 -3.44
N LEU A 121 -5.24 -14.80 -2.42
CA LEU A 121 -3.93 -14.16 -2.35
C LEU A 121 -2.80 -15.19 -2.43
N LYS A 122 -2.85 -16.25 -1.62
CA LYS A 122 -1.89 -17.38 -1.67
C LYS A 122 -1.82 -18.01 -3.04
N LYS A 123 -2.96 -18.25 -3.68
CA LYS A 123 -2.99 -18.84 -5.02
C LYS A 123 -2.32 -17.92 -6.06
N ILE A 124 -2.61 -16.62 -6.05
CA ILE A 124 -2.06 -15.67 -7.03
C ILE A 124 -0.55 -15.48 -6.81
N CYS A 125 -0.11 -15.18 -5.58
CA CYS A 125 1.32 -15.00 -5.28
C CYS A 125 2.13 -16.30 -5.48
N GLY A 126 1.52 -17.47 -5.27
CA GLY A 126 2.15 -18.75 -5.57
C GLY A 126 2.33 -19.04 -7.06
N LEU A 127 1.42 -18.53 -7.91
CA LEU A 127 1.50 -18.66 -9.36
C LEU A 127 2.38 -17.58 -10.02
N ILE A 128 2.54 -16.43 -9.38
CA ILE A 128 3.28 -15.27 -9.89
C ILE A 128 4.36 -14.88 -8.87
N SER A 129 5.50 -15.56 -8.94
CA SER A 129 6.59 -15.44 -7.96
C SER A 129 7.24 -14.05 -7.88
N GLU A 130 7.12 -13.28 -8.96
CA GLU A 130 7.65 -11.94 -9.16
C GLU A 130 6.77 -10.87 -8.52
N LEU A 131 5.51 -11.21 -8.19
CA LEU A 131 4.56 -10.31 -7.55
C LEU A 131 4.86 -10.20 -6.05
N GLN A 132 5.70 -9.23 -5.69
CA GLN A 132 6.29 -9.13 -4.35
C GLN A 132 5.66 -8.06 -3.45
N TYR A 133 4.53 -7.48 -3.84
CA TYR A 133 3.85 -6.42 -3.10
C TYR A 133 2.39 -6.80 -2.82
N ILE A 134 1.99 -6.69 -1.55
CA ILE A 134 0.66 -7.03 -1.08
C ILE A 134 0.06 -5.79 -0.42
N CYS A 135 -1.18 -5.45 -0.75
CA CYS A 135 -1.93 -4.35 -0.18
C CYS A 135 -3.14 -4.88 0.61
N LEU A 136 -3.07 -4.83 1.93
CA LEU A 136 -4.15 -5.19 2.82
C LEU A 136 -4.96 -3.95 3.13
N ASP A 137 -6.19 -3.91 2.62
CA ASP A 137 -7.04 -2.72 2.69
C ASP A 137 -8.39 -3.03 3.34
N VAL A 138 -8.62 -2.37 4.47
CA VAL A 138 -9.86 -2.44 5.23
C VAL A 138 -10.38 -1.04 5.55
N ALA A 139 -11.70 -0.91 5.64
CA ALA A 139 -12.35 0.35 5.96
C ALA A 139 -11.94 0.88 7.35
N ASN A 140 -11.73 -0.04 8.31
CA ASN A 140 -11.30 0.30 9.66
C ASN A 140 -10.11 -0.56 10.08
N GLY A 141 -8.91 0.03 10.07
CA GLY A 141 -7.68 -0.63 10.48
C GLY A 141 -7.54 -0.82 12.00
N TYR A 142 -8.39 -0.21 12.83
CA TYR A 142 -8.26 -0.20 14.30
C TYR A 142 -8.73 -1.48 15.00
N SER A 143 -8.67 -2.62 14.32
CA SER A 143 -9.12 -3.89 14.88
C SER A 143 -7.95 -4.82 15.14
N GLU A 144 -7.98 -5.50 16.28
CA GLU A 144 -7.01 -6.56 16.62
C GLU A 144 -6.98 -7.65 15.55
N ALA A 145 -8.16 -8.02 15.04
CA ALA A 145 -8.29 -8.96 13.93
C ALA A 145 -7.48 -8.56 12.68
N PHE A 146 -7.38 -7.25 12.37
CA PHE A 146 -6.57 -6.78 11.26
C PHE A 146 -5.07 -6.90 11.55
N VAL A 147 -4.65 -6.56 12.77
CA VAL A 147 -3.25 -6.70 13.22
C VAL A 147 -2.82 -8.17 13.16
N ASP A 148 -3.65 -9.08 13.66
CA ASP A 148 -3.40 -10.52 13.59
C ASP A 148 -3.35 -11.04 12.15
N PHE A 149 -4.24 -10.53 11.29
CA PHE A 149 -4.21 -10.88 9.88
C PHE A 149 -2.90 -10.44 9.20
N ILE A 150 -2.37 -9.26 9.52
CA ILE A 150 -1.07 -8.81 9.00
C ILE A 150 0.06 -9.73 9.46
N ARG A 151 0.07 -10.15 10.73
CA ARG A 151 1.05 -11.13 11.24
C ARG A 151 1.00 -12.43 10.44
N ARG A 152 -0.21 -12.97 10.26
CA ARG A 152 -0.44 -14.20 9.46
C ARG A 152 0.04 -14.04 8.01
N VAL A 153 -0.23 -12.90 7.38
CA VAL A 153 0.25 -12.62 6.01
C VAL A 153 1.78 -12.48 5.98
N ARG A 154 2.40 -11.83 6.97
CA ARG A 154 3.86 -11.73 7.07
C ARG A 154 4.53 -13.09 7.25
N GLU A 155 3.96 -13.96 8.09
CA GLU A 155 4.46 -15.33 8.29
C GLU A 155 4.43 -16.15 6.99
N GLU A 156 3.33 -16.06 6.23
CA GLU A 156 3.20 -16.73 4.94
C GLU A 156 4.11 -16.13 3.85
N PHE A 157 4.27 -14.80 3.86
CA PHE A 157 4.98 -14.05 2.83
C PHE A 157 6.15 -13.24 3.41
N PRO A 158 7.19 -13.89 3.97
CA PRO A 158 8.22 -13.22 4.76
C PRO A 158 9.02 -12.17 3.98
N ARG A 159 9.12 -12.32 2.66
CA ARG A 159 9.88 -11.42 1.77
C ARG A 159 9.01 -10.42 0.99
N HIS A 160 7.68 -10.51 1.08
CA HIS A 160 6.81 -9.58 0.36
C HIS A 160 6.78 -8.24 1.09
N THR A 161 6.65 -7.16 0.33
CA THR A 161 6.40 -5.84 0.91
C THR A 161 4.91 -5.68 1.17
N ILE A 162 4.53 -5.42 2.43
CA ILE A 162 3.14 -5.35 2.85
C ILE A 162 2.72 -3.90 3.08
N PHE A 163 1.74 -3.44 2.32
CA PHE A 163 0.99 -2.23 2.56
C PHE A 163 -0.22 -2.59 3.44
N ALA A 164 -0.47 -1.84 4.51
CA ALA A 164 -1.60 -2.09 5.41
C ALA A 164 -2.31 -0.80 5.80
N GLY A 165 -3.63 -0.78 5.72
CA GLY A 165 -4.43 0.35 6.17
C GLY A 165 -5.94 0.06 6.14
N ASN A 166 -6.78 1.00 6.58
CA ASN A 166 -6.44 2.41 6.83
C ASN A 166 -6.47 2.85 8.29
N VAL A 167 -5.55 3.75 8.66
CA VAL A 167 -5.42 4.31 10.01
C VAL A 167 -5.15 5.81 9.99
N VAL A 168 -5.32 6.48 11.13
CA VAL A 168 -5.14 7.94 11.30
C VAL A 168 -4.38 8.33 12.58
N THR A 169 -3.84 7.37 13.33
CA THR A 169 -3.13 7.62 14.60
C THR A 169 -1.73 6.99 14.59
N GLY A 170 -0.82 7.59 15.37
CA GLY A 170 0.54 7.10 15.54
C GLY A 170 0.59 5.71 16.20
N GLU A 171 -0.21 5.48 17.24
CA GLU A 171 -0.30 4.20 17.94
C GLU A 171 -0.67 3.05 16.98
N MET A 172 -1.71 3.25 16.17
CA MET A 172 -2.14 2.21 15.24
C MET A 172 -1.12 2.03 14.11
N THR A 173 -0.48 3.11 13.66
CA THR A 173 0.63 3.03 12.69
C THR A 173 1.77 2.16 13.22
N GLU A 174 2.16 2.36 14.48
CA GLU A 174 3.19 1.55 15.13
C GLU A 174 2.77 0.08 15.25
N ALA A 175 1.54 -0.19 15.68
CA ALA A 175 1.00 -1.54 15.78
C ALA A 175 1.04 -2.30 14.45
N LEU A 176 0.66 -1.65 13.34
CA LEU A 176 0.71 -2.27 12.01
C LEU A 176 2.15 -2.55 11.55
N ILE A 177 3.09 -1.64 11.82
CA ILE A 177 4.51 -1.84 11.49
C ILE A 177 5.09 -3.01 12.29
N LEU A 178 4.79 -3.09 13.59
CA LEU A 178 5.25 -4.19 14.46
C LEU A 178 4.62 -5.53 14.08
N ALA A 179 3.39 -5.54 13.57
CA ALA A 179 2.73 -6.73 13.05
C ALA A 179 3.34 -7.24 11.73
N GLY A 180 4.08 -6.39 11.02
CA GLY A 180 4.81 -6.79 9.80
C GLY A 180 4.51 -5.95 8.56
N ALA A 181 3.75 -4.84 8.67
CA ALA A 181 3.57 -3.92 7.55
C ALA A 181 4.86 -3.16 7.23
N ASP A 182 5.15 -2.97 5.94
CA ASP A 182 6.26 -2.14 5.46
C ASP A 182 5.81 -0.71 5.15
N VAL A 183 4.57 -0.56 4.70
CA VAL A 183 3.94 0.71 4.38
C VAL A 183 2.59 0.78 5.08
N VAL A 184 2.34 1.86 5.80
CA VAL A 184 1.03 2.10 6.43
C VAL A 184 0.26 3.11 5.59
N LYS A 185 -0.95 2.73 5.18
CA LYS A 185 -1.85 3.59 4.40
C LYS A 185 -2.70 4.41 5.37
N ASN A 186 -2.52 5.73 5.33
CA ASN A 186 -3.30 6.66 6.12
C ASN A 186 -4.46 7.21 5.30
N VAL A 187 -5.63 7.39 5.92
CA VAL A 187 -6.75 8.08 5.29
C VAL A 187 -6.73 9.53 5.75
N ALA A 188 -6.62 10.45 4.80
CA ALA A 188 -6.68 11.89 5.06
C ALA A 188 -8.10 12.39 5.36
N THR A 189 -9.12 11.54 5.22
CA THR A 189 -10.53 11.93 5.25
C THR A 189 -11.27 11.10 6.28
N PHE A 190 -11.22 11.45 7.57
CA PHE A 190 -12.19 11.12 8.64
C PHE A 190 -11.68 11.68 10.00
N LEU A 191 -11.27 12.94 10.02
CA LEU A 191 -11.12 13.73 11.25
C LEU A 191 -11.79 15.08 11.06
#